data_AF-Q692L2-F1
#
_entry.id   AF-Q692L2-F1
#
_cell.length_a   1.000
_cell.length_b   1.000
_cell.length_c   1.000
_cell.angle_alpha   90.00
_cell.angle_beta   90.00
_cell.angle_gamma   90.00
#
_symmetry.space_group_name_H-M   'P 1'
#
loop_
_entity.id
_entity.type
_entity.pdbx_description
1 polymer ?
#
loop_
_entity_poly.entity_id
_entity_poly.type
_entity_poly.pdbx_seq_one_letter_code
_entity_poly.pdbx_strand_id
1 'polypeptide(L)'
;MKIISHRGFWLIDEEKNTKPAFVRSFSLGYGTETDIRDYKSNLVVSHDIADENSIRFIDLLEMASSYDNTLTLALNVKADGLAKHISELIKNYPALDCFVFDMSVPDTRSYFDRGCSGFYPYE
;
A
#
# COMPACT_ATOMS: atom_id res chain seq x y z
N MET A 1 -1.23 -3.73 -19.98
CA MET A 1 -2.00 -2.67 -19.28
C MET A 1 -2.01 -3.06 -17.81
N LYS A 2 -1.57 -2.18 -16.91
CA LYS A 2 -1.64 -2.42 -15.46
C LYS A 2 -2.95 -1.82 -14.95
N ILE A 3 -3.75 -2.62 -14.25
CA ILE A 3 -5.03 -2.18 -13.66
C ILE A 3 -4.85 -2.17 -12.15
N ILE A 4 -5.21 -1.05 -11.52
CA ILE A 4 -5.22 -0.89 -10.07
C ILE A 4 -6.63 -0.53 -9.62
N SER A 5 -7.14 -1.22 -8.60
CA SER A 5 -8.40 -0.87 -7.94
C SER A 5 -8.16 0.18 -6.85
N HIS A 6 -8.96 1.23 -6.79
CA HIS A 6 -8.86 2.25 -5.74
C HIS A 6 -9.44 1.73 -4.42
N ARG A 7 -8.59 1.52 -3.42
CA ARG A 7 -8.90 0.94 -2.10
C ARG A 7 -9.49 -0.48 -2.14
N GLY A 8 -8.98 -1.30 -3.05
CA GLY A 8 -9.50 -2.63 -3.36
C GLY A 8 -10.70 -2.57 -4.30
N PHE A 9 -11.14 -3.73 -4.78
CA PHE A 9 -12.36 -3.85 -5.55
C PHE A 9 -13.49 -4.04 -4.55
N TRP A 10 -14.29 -3.02 -4.26
CA TRP A 10 -15.43 -3.06 -3.33
C TRP A 10 -16.76 -3.05 -4.08
N LEU A 11 -17.82 -3.65 -3.51
CA LEU A 11 -19.20 -3.59 -4.05
C LEU A 11 -20.04 -2.55 -3.31
N ILE A 12 -19.70 -2.31 -2.06
CA ILE A 12 -20.29 -1.30 -1.18
C ILE A 12 -19.16 -0.51 -0.50
N ASP A 13 -19.45 0.71 -0.08
CA ASP A 13 -18.45 1.66 0.41
C ASP A 13 -17.70 1.16 1.65
N GLU A 14 -18.37 0.38 2.50
CA GLU A 14 -17.83 -0.20 3.74
C GLU A 14 -16.76 -1.26 3.49
N GLU A 15 -16.65 -1.79 2.27
CA GLU A 15 -15.62 -2.76 1.90
C GLU A 15 -14.29 -2.09 1.48
N LYS A 16 -14.23 -0.77 1.36
CA LYS A 16 -12.98 -0.06 1.03
C LYS A 16 -11.89 -0.39 2.05
N ASN A 17 -10.68 -0.66 1.56
CA ASN A 17 -9.53 -1.02 2.40
C ASN A 17 -9.76 -2.27 3.28
N THR A 18 -10.71 -3.14 2.91
CA THR A 18 -10.97 -4.40 3.61
C THR A 18 -10.41 -5.62 2.86
N LYS A 19 -10.22 -6.72 3.59
CA LYS A 19 -9.71 -7.98 3.04
C LYS A 19 -10.56 -8.52 1.89
N PRO A 20 -11.91 -8.56 1.95
CA PRO A 20 -12.73 -8.98 0.82
C PRO A 20 -12.48 -8.17 -0.45
N ALA A 21 -12.26 -6.86 -0.34
CA ALA A 21 -12.02 -6.01 -1.49
C ALA A 21 -10.67 -6.26 -2.14
N PHE A 22 -9.61 -6.42 -1.33
CA PHE A 22 -8.28 -6.79 -1.83
C PHE A 22 -8.25 -8.18 -2.45
N VAL A 23 -8.87 -9.17 -1.80
CA VAL A 23 -9.01 -10.53 -2.35
C VAL A 23 -9.66 -10.49 -3.73
N ARG A 24 -10.74 -9.72 -3.90
CA ARG A 24 -11.39 -9.59 -5.21
C ARG A 24 -10.48 -8.94 -6.25
N SER A 25 -9.75 -7.87 -5.92
CA SER A 25 -8.77 -7.27 -6.85
C SER A 25 -7.71 -8.28 -7.29
N PHE A 26 -7.06 -8.93 -6.32
CA PHE A 26 -5.93 -9.80 -6.59
C PHE A 26 -6.36 -11.07 -7.32
N SER A 27 -7.54 -11.61 -7.03
CA SER A 27 -8.12 -12.76 -7.76
C SER A 27 -8.37 -12.49 -9.25
N LEU A 28 -8.51 -11.21 -9.65
CA LEU A 28 -8.69 -10.78 -11.03
C LEU A 28 -7.37 -10.33 -11.69
N GLY A 29 -6.23 -10.45 -10.98
CA GLY A 29 -4.94 -9.95 -11.45
C GLY A 29 -4.84 -8.42 -11.42
N TYR A 30 -5.70 -7.73 -10.66
CA TYR A 30 -5.63 -6.29 -10.49
C TYR A 30 -4.76 -5.96 -9.29
N GLY A 31 -3.84 -5.02 -9.48
CA GLY A 31 -3.18 -4.35 -8.37
C GLY A 31 -4.16 -3.53 -7.54
N THR A 32 -3.66 -2.85 -6.51
CA THR A 32 -4.49 -1.94 -5.73
C THR A 32 -3.76 -0.66 -5.39
N GLU A 33 -4.52 0.42 -5.35
CA GLU A 33 -4.16 1.61 -4.59
C GLU A 33 -4.74 1.48 -3.18
N THR A 34 -4.01 1.98 -2.17
CA THR A 34 -4.47 1.99 -0.78
C THR A 34 -3.68 2.98 0.08
N ASP A 35 -4.21 3.29 1.26
CA ASP A 35 -3.66 4.26 2.21
C ASP A 35 -2.86 3.58 3.32
N ILE A 36 -1.61 3.98 3.54
CA ILE A 36 -0.72 3.44 4.57
C ILE A 36 -0.56 4.44 5.72
N ARG A 37 -0.73 3.95 6.94
CA ARG A 37 -0.59 4.69 8.21
C ARG A 37 0.20 3.89 9.23
N ASP A 38 0.63 4.56 10.29
CA ASP A 38 1.10 3.91 11.51
C ASP A 38 -0.03 3.66 12.51
N TYR A 39 0.06 2.55 13.24
CA TYR A 39 -0.77 2.25 14.40
C TYR A 39 0.01 1.38 15.37
N LYS A 40 0.19 1.84 16.62
CA LYS A 40 0.94 1.15 17.69
C LYS A 40 2.28 0.56 17.19
N SER A 41 3.10 1.40 16.56
CA SER A 41 4.42 1.04 16.01
C SER A 41 4.40 0.01 14.87
N ASN A 42 3.24 -0.23 14.25
CA ASN A 42 3.09 -1.08 13.07
C ASN A 42 2.57 -0.26 11.88
N LEU A 43 2.81 -0.76 10.68
CA LEU A 43 2.19 -0.21 9.47
C LEU A 43 0.86 -0.91 9.22
N VAL A 44 -0.17 -0.11 8.94
CA VAL A 44 -1.52 -0.57 8.68
C VAL A 44 -2.11 0.13 7.47
N VAL A 45 -3.14 -0.49 6.92
CA VAL A 45 -3.94 0.02 5.82
C VAL A 45 -5.16 0.72 6.40
N SER A 46 -5.27 2.04 6.23
CA SER A 46 -6.44 2.81 6.64
C SER A 46 -6.45 4.20 6.00
N HIS A 47 -7.62 4.60 5.49
CA HIS A 47 -7.82 5.95 4.99
C HIS A 47 -8.05 6.95 6.13
N ASP A 48 -8.92 6.58 7.07
CA ASP A 48 -9.28 7.40 8.22
C ASP A 48 -8.30 7.14 9.38
N ILE A 49 -8.65 7.54 10.60
CA ILE A 49 -7.84 7.25 11.78
C ILE A 49 -7.71 5.73 11.92
N ALA A 50 -6.47 5.25 12.00
CA ALA A 50 -6.20 3.84 12.18
C ALA A 50 -6.62 3.35 13.58
N ASP A 51 -7.11 2.12 13.62
CA ASP A 51 -7.59 1.43 14.81
C ASP A 51 -7.09 -0.03 14.84
N GLU A 52 -7.50 -0.78 15.87
CA GLU A 52 -7.14 -2.20 16.02
C GLU A 52 -7.73 -3.12 14.95
N ASN A 53 -8.72 -2.65 14.18
CA ASN A 53 -9.36 -3.43 13.11
C ASN A 53 -8.68 -3.21 11.76
N SER A 54 -7.79 -2.22 11.66
CA SER A 54 -7.06 -1.88 10.45
C SER A 54 -6.15 -3.04 10.03
N ILE A 55 -6.16 -3.36 8.73
CA ILE A 55 -5.36 -4.47 8.17
C ILE A 55 -3.88 -4.12 8.31
N ARG A 56 -3.05 -5.05 8.79
CA ARG A 56 -1.61 -4.79 8.84
C ARG A 56 -1.07 -4.77 7.41
N PHE A 57 -0.16 -3.85 7.13
CA PHE A 57 0.42 -3.72 5.80
C PHE A 57 1.14 -5.01 5.35
N ILE A 58 1.76 -5.74 6.30
CA ILE A 58 2.37 -7.05 6.00
C ILE A 58 1.34 -8.07 5.51
N ASP A 59 0.12 -8.07 6.07
CA ASP A 59 -0.93 -9.00 5.66
C ASP A 59 -1.42 -8.68 4.23
N LEU A 60 -1.39 -7.41 3.83
CA LEU A 60 -1.68 -6.99 2.45
C LEU A 60 -0.59 -7.50 1.47
N LEU A 61 0.70 -7.33 1.82
CA LEU A 61 1.82 -7.79 0.99
C LEU A 61 1.80 -9.30 0.79
N GLU A 62 1.60 -10.07 1.88
CA GLU A 62 1.45 -11.52 1.83
C GLU A 62 0.26 -11.93 0.95
N MET A 63 -0.86 -11.24 1.08
CA MET A 63 -2.05 -11.51 0.28
C MET A 63 -1.76 -11.27 -1.20
N ALA A 64 -1.24 -10.11 -1.60
CA ALA A 64 -0.91 -9.81 -3.00
C ALA A 64 0.06 -10.86 -3.58
N SER A 65 1.16 -11.11 -2.86
CA SER A 65 2.19 -12.09 -3.21
C SER A 65 1.65 -13.52 -3.41
N SER A 66 0.64 -13.91 -2.62
CA SER A 66 0.01 -15.23 -2.73
C SER A 66 -0.86 -15.43 -3.98
N TYR A 67 -1.37 -14.35 -4.59
CA TYR A 67 -2.14 -14.42 -5.83
C TYR A 67 -1.24 -14.26 -7.05
N ASP A 68 -0.46 -13.18 -7.09
CA ASP A 68 0.50 -12.91 -8.14
C ASP A 68 1.57 -11.96 -7.59
N ASN A 69 2.80 -12.45 -7.63
CA ASN A 69 3.97 -11.74 -7.13
C ASN A 69 4.35 -10.52 -7.95
N THR A 70 3.69 -10.23 -9.07
CA THR A 70 3.98 -9.09 -9.95
C THR A 70 2.91 -7.99 -9.90
N LEU A 71 1.93 -8.12 -9.00
CA LEU A 71 0.87 -7.12 -8.83
C LEU A 71 1.45 -5.76 -8.43
N THR A 72 0.84 -4.71 -8.99
CA THR A 72 1.19 -3.32 -8.67
C THR A 72 0.48 -2.86 -7.40
N LEU A 73 1.24 -2.39 -6.41
CA LEU A 73 0.72 -1.80 -5.19
C LEU A 73 1.08 -0.31 -5.16
N ALA A 74 0.08 0.55 -5.37
CA ALA A 74 0.22 2.00 -5.26
C ALA A 74 -0.07 2.40 -3.81
N LEU A 75 0.96 2.80 -3.08
CA LEU A 75 0.90 3.03 -1.63
C LEU A 75 0.84 4.53 -1.33
N ASN A 76 -0.35 5.01 -1.00
CA ASN A 76 -0.55 6.38 -0.55
C ASN A 76 -0.08 6.51 0.90
N VAL A 77 1.00 7.24 1.15
CA VAL A 77 1.59 7.36 2.49
C VAL A 77 0.97 8.55 3.22
N LYS A 78 0.22 8.27 4.29
CA LYS A 78 -0.57 9.29 5.02
C LYS A 78 0.10 9.87 6.27
N ALA A 79 1.34 9.46 6.57
CA ALA A 79 2.14 9.97 7.67
C ALA A 79 3.63 9.97 7.31
N ASP A 80 4.36 10.98 7.80
CA ASP A 80 5.80 11.11 7.58
C ASP A 80 6.61 10.12 8.44
N GLY A 81 7.86 9.85 8.07
CA GLY A 81 8.78 9.02 8.85
C GLY A 81 8.55 7.51 8.71
N LEU A 82 7.60 7.10 7.87
CA LEU A 82 7.30 5.69 7.60
C LEU A 82 8.26 5.02 6.62
N ALA A 83 9.10 5.81 5.93
CA ALA A 83 9.97 5.33 4.85
C ALA A 83 10.83 4.13 5.21
N LYS A 84 11.44 4.14 6.41
CA LYS A 84 12.25 3.02 6.88
C LYS A 84 11.40 1.73 6.99
N HIS A 85 10.29 1.78 7.72
CA HIS A 85 9.44 0.62 7.96
C HIS A 85 8.82 0.09 6.66
N ILE A 86 8.35 0.97 5.77
CA ILE A 86 7.76 0.57 4.49
C ILE A 86 8.81 -0.12 3.62
N SER A 87 9.99 0.50 3.45
CA SER A 87 11.05 -0.07 2.62
C SER A 87 11.57 -1.42 3.15
N GLU A 88 11.67 -1.60 4.46
CA GLU A 88 12.09 -2.87 5.08
C GLU A 88 11.10 -4.00 4.82
N LEU A 89 9.79 -3.71 4.84
CA LEU A 89 8.76 -4.71 4.54
C LEU A 89 8.70 -5.05 3.05
N ILE A 90 8.70 -4.05 2.16
CA ILE A 90 8.63 -4.26 0.70
C ILE A 90 9.83 -5.07 0.20
N LYS A 91 11.02 -4.90 0.78
CA LYS A 91 12.23 -5.68 0.42
C LYS A 91 12.05 -7.20 0.55
N ASN A 92 11.13 -7.67 1.39
CA ASN A 92 10.84 -9.09 1.54
C ASN A 92 9.96 -9.64 0.39
N TYR A 93 9.42 -8.77 -0.46
CA TYR A 93 8.57 -9.11 -1.61
C TYR A 93 9.13 -8.47 -2.91
N PRO A 94 10.37 -8.81 -3.32
CA PRO A 94 11.09 -8.09 -4.37
C PRO A 94 10.46 -8.18 -5.77
N ALA A 95 9.51 -9.09 -5.99
CA ALA A 95 8.80 -9.22 -7.24
C ALA A 95 7.58 -8.27 -7.33
N LEU A 96 7.02 -7.85 -6.19
CA LEU A 96 5.85 -6.97 -6.17
C LEU A 96 6.24 -5.59 -6.69
N ASP A 97 5.39 -5.03 -7.54
CA ASP A 97 5.60 -3.71 -8.13
C ASP A 97 5.03 -2.63 -7.20
N CYS A 98 5.73 -2.36 -6.11
CA CYS A 98 5.33 -1.37 -5.12
C CYS A 98 5.92 0.01 -5.43
N PHE A 99 5.09 1.05 -5.39
CA PHE A 99 5.54 2.43 -5.38
C PHE A 99 4.77 3.25 -4.37
N VAL A 100 5.40 4.30 -3.85
CA VAL A 100 4.81 5.19 -2.84
C VAL A 100 4.49 6.55 -3.45
N PHE A 101 3.46 7.22 -2.94
CA PHE A 101 3.09 8.57 -3.36
C PHE A 101 2.36 9.33 -2.24
N ASP A 102 2.12 10.63 -2.47
CA ASP A 102 1.41 11.54 -1.55
C ASP A 102 2.17 11.83 -0.23
N MET A 103 3.49 11.60 -0.22
CA MET A 103 4.37 11.99 0.89
C MET A 103 4.64 13.51 0.89
N SER A 104 4.98 14.06 2.05
CA SER A 104 5.58 15.40 2.10
C SER A 104 6.89 15.45 1.31
N VAL A 105 7.24 16.62 0.75
CA VAL A 105 8.51 16.79 0.01
C VAL A 105 9.74 16.39 0.84
N PRO A 106 9.87 16.77 2.13
CA PRO A 106 10.98 16.30 2.97
C PRO A 106 11.00 14.78 3.15
N ASP A 107 9.85 14.14 3.36
CA ASP A 107 9.78 12.69 3.58
C ASP A 107 10.06 11.91 2.30
N THR A 108 9.69 12.45 1.14
CA THR A 108 9.98 11.87 -0.19
C THR A 108 11.47 11.55 -0.38
N ARG A 109 12.36 12.44 0.08
CA ARG A 109 13.82 12.22 0.00
C ARG A 109 14.23 10.94 0.73
N SER A 110 13.63 10.65 1.88
CA SER A 110 13.90 9.45 2.67
C SER A 110 13.57 8.16 1.93
N TYR A 111 12.56 8.16 1.05
CA TYR A 111 12.17 7.01 0.22
C TYR A 111 13.16 6.78 -0.93
N PHE A 112 13.59 7.85 -1.62
CA PHE A 112 14.58 7.74 -2.68
C PHE A 112 15.94 7.24 -2.16
N ASP A 113 16.38 7.73 -1.00
CA ASP A 113 17.61 7.26 -0.34
C ASP A 113 17.54 5.76 0.03
N ARG A 114 16.34 5.18 0.08
CA ARG A 114 16.09 3.76 0.42
C ARG A 114 15.79 2.88 -0.79
N GLY A 115 15.82 3.45 -2.00
CA GLY A 115 15.58 2.73 -3.25
C GLY A 115 14.10 2.46 -3.55
N CYS A 116 13.18 3.15 -2.89
CA CYS A 116 11.75 3.06 -3.23
C CYS A 116 11.43 3.94 -4.45
N SER A 117 10.61 3.41 -5.36
CA SER A 117 10.01 4.21 -6.43
C SER A 117 8.95 5.13 -5.85
N GLY A 118 9.06 6.44 -6.14
CA GLY A 118 8.11 7.46 -5.73
C GLY A 118 7.42 8.10 -6.92
N PHE A 119 6.12 8.39 -6.80
CA PHE A 119 5.40 9.22 -7.75
C PHE A 119 4.95 10.52 -7.06
N TYR A 120 5.30 11.65 -7.66
CA TYR A 120 4.82 12.96 -7.22
C TYR A 120 3.91 13.51 -8.33
N PRO A 121 2.60 13.69 -8.08
CA PRO A 121 1.79 14.46 -9.00
C PRO A 121 2.32 15.90 -8.94
N TYR A 122 2.97 16.37 -10.01
CA TYR A 122 3.19 17.79 -10.21
C TYR A 122 1.80 18.44 -10.37
N GLU A 123 1.50 19.44 -9.56
CA GLU A 123 0.38 20.36 -9.80
C GLU A 123 0.60 21.17 -11.08
#